data_AF-X1NJ29-F1
#
_entry.id   AF-X1NJ29-F1
#
_cell.length_a   1.000
_cell.length_b   1.000
_cell.length_c   1.000
_cell.angle_alpha   90.00
_cell.angle_beta   90.00
_cell.angle_gamma   90.00
#
_symmetry.space_group_name_H-M   'P 1'
#
loop_
_entity.id
_entity.type
_entity.pdbx_description
1 polymer ?
#
loop_
_entity_poly.entity_id
_entity_poly.type
_entity_poly.pdbx_seq_one_letter_code
_entity_poly.pdbx_strand_id
1 'polypeptide(L)' 'VEIDETYIGGKAHGKRGRGAGNKTLVFGMAQRQGDLKAFATSNVKHSTIYPIMK' A
#
# COMPACT_ATOMS: atom_id res chain seq x y z
N VAL A 1 3.73 5.50 -14.72
CA VAL A 1 3.62 5.53 -13.24
C VAL A 1 3.68 4.10 -12.78
N GLU A 2 4.65 3.77 -11.93
CA GLU A 2 4.73 2.48 -11.26
C GLU A 2 3.83 2.52 -10.03
N ILE A 3 3.13 1.42 -9.80
CA ILE A 3 2.11 1.30 -8.77
C ILE A 3 2.41 0.04 -7.97
N ASP A 4 2.53 0.18 -6.66
CA ASP A 4 2.81 -0.94 -5.77
C ASP A 4 2.02 -0.88 -4.46
N GLU A 5 1.79 -2.05 -3.88
CA GLU A 5 1.17 -2.23 -2.57
C GLU A 5 2.19 -2.76 -1.57
N THR A 6 2.37 -2.02 -0.47
CA THR A 6 3.33 -2.38 0.58
C THR A 6 2.67 -2.35 1.95
N TYR A 7 3.12 -3.23 2.85
CA TYR A 7 2.61 -3.35 4.21
C TYR A 7 3.68 -2.89 5.20
N ILE A 8 3.46 -1.74 5.85
CA ILE A 8 4.44 -1.08 6.72
C ILE A 8 4.08 -1.26 8.19
N GLY A 9 5.11 -1.42 9.03
CA GLY A 9 4.98 -1.48 10.49
C GLY A 9 4.46 -2.82 11.00
N GLY A 10 3.83 -2.81 12.17
CA GLY A 10 3.21 -4.00 12.77
C GLY A 10 4.20 -4.98 13.36
N LYS A 11 4.93 -4.58 14.41
CA LYS A 11 5.79 -5.50 15.16
C LYS A 11 4.89 -6.54 15.84
N ALA A 12 4.95 -7.78 15.36
CA ALA A 12 4.18 -8.90 15.88
C ALA A 12 4.99 -10.19 15.77
N HIS A 13 4.76 -11.12 16.69
CA HIS A 13 5.22 -12.50 16.59
C HIS A 13 4.21 -13.31 15.74
N GLY A 14 4.69 -14.29 14.97
CA GLY A 14 3.85 -15.13 14.11
C GLY A 14 3.85 -14.71 12.64
N LYS A 15 2.69 -14.79 11.95
CA LYS A 15 2.56 -14.60 10.50
C LYS A 15 3.12 -13.25 10.04
N ARG A 16 4.09 -13.28 9.13
CA ARG A 16 4.72 -12.10 8.52
C ARG A 16 4.22 -11.91 7.07
N GLY A 17 4.64 -10.82 6.44
CA GLY A 17 4.25 -10.53 5.04
C GLY A 17 2.81 -10.02 4.89
N ARG A 18 2.18 -10.38 3.77
CA ARG A 18 0.81 -10.00 3.38
C ARG A 18 -0.23 -10.71 4.26
N GLY A 19 -1.24 -9.98 4.72
CA GLY A 19 -2.29 -10.51 5.59
C GLY A 19 -1.88 -10.72 7.05
N ALA A 20 -0.77 -10.12 7.50
CA ALA A 20 -0.45 -9.95 8.91
C ALA A 20 -1.30 -8.80 9.48
N GLY A 21 -2.14 -9.09 10.48
CA GLY A 21 -3.20 -8.16 10.94
C GLY A 21 -2.72 -6.83 11.52
N ASN A 22 -1.47 -6.75 11.98
CA ASN A 22 -0.95 -5.56 12.67
C ASN A 22 -0.23 -4.59 11.73
N LYS A 23 -0.24 -4.83 10.41
CA LYS A 23 0.45 -3.96 9.45
C LYS A 23 -0.48 -2.90 8.88
N THR A 24 0.06 -1.71 8.65
CA THR A 24 -0.62 -0.67 7.87
C THR A 24 -0.42 -0.95 6.39
N LEU A 25 -1.51 -0.98 5.64
CA LEU A 25 -1.47 -1.17 4.20
C LEU A 25 -1.27 0.19 3.53
N VAL A 26 -0.26 0.27 2.67
CA VAL A 26 0.16 1.48 1.98
C VAL A 26 0.17 1.23 0.48
N PHE A 27 -0.39 2.16 -0.25
CA PHE A 27 -0.41 2.18 -1.70
C PHE A 27 0.53 3.28 -2.19
N GLY A 28 1.48 2.93 -3.05
CA GLY A 28 2.49 3.84 -3.61
C GLY A 28 2.30 4.04 -5.11
N MET A 29 2.45 5.28 -5.57
CA MET A 29 2.51 5.65 -6.98
C MET A 29 3.77 6.46 -7.25
N ALA A 30 4.65 5.95 -8.10
CA ALA A 30 5.91 6.58 -8.45
C ALA A 30 5.97 6.90 -9.95
N GLN A 31 6.24 8.16 -10.30
CA GLN A 31 6.53 8.54 -11.67
C GLN A 31 8.04 8.67 -11.87
N ARG A 32 8.58 8.07 -12.93
CA ARG A 32 9.99 8.24 -13.30
C ARG A 32 10.26 9.72 -13.57
N GLN A 33 11.20 10.31 -12.84
CA GLN A 33 11.49 11.75 -12.87
C GLN A 33 10.26 12.63 -12.57
N GLY A 34 9.32 12.14 -11.75
CA GLY A 34 8.14 12.89 -11.32
C GLY A 34 7.83 12.62 -9.85
N ASP A 35 6.55 12.79 -9.50
CA ASP A 35 6.12 12.71 -8.11
C ASP A 35 6.02 11.27 -7.58
N LEU A 36 6.27 11.15 -6.27
CA LEU A 36 5.96 9.97 -5.47
C LEU A 36 4.79 10.30 -4.55
N LYS A 37 3.72 9.53 -4.63
CA LYS A 37 2.56 9.63 -3.72
C LYS A 37 2.39 8.32 -2.96
N ALA A 38 2.14 8.40 -1.66
CA ALA A 38 1.88 7.25 -0.81
C ALA A 38 0.62 7.49 0.02
N PHE A 39 -0.26 6.49 0.07
CA PHE A 39 -1.57 6.58 0.74
C PHE A 39 -1.78 5.37 1.64
N ALA A 40 -2.17 5.60 2.89
CA ALA A 40 -2.66 4.51 3.74
C ALA A 40 -4.06 4.09 3.25
N THR A 41 -4.26 2.79 3.06
CA THR A 41 -5.54 2.23 2.60
C THR A 41 -6.02 1.13 3.55
N SER A 42 -7.33 0.91 3.59
CA SER A 42 -7.92 -0.18 4.37
C SER A 42 -7.78 -1.54 3.67
N ASN A 43 -7.64 -1.56 2.35
CA ASN A 43 -7.56 -2.80 1.57
C ASN A 43 -6.97 -2.58 0.16
N VAL A 44 -6.67 -3.69 -0.51
CA VAL A 44 -6.04 -3.74 -1.85
C VAL A 44 -7.03 -4.00 -3.00
N LYS A 45 -8.32 -3.85 -2.77
CA LYS A 45 -9.32 -4.11 -3.81
C LYS A 45 -9.29 -3.00 -4.84
N HIS A 46 -9.55 -3.36 -6.09
CA HIS A 46 -9.67 -2.42 -7.20
C HIS A 46 -10.62 -1.24 -6.88
N SER A 47 -11.75 -1.50 -6.21
CA SER A 47 -12.71 -0.46 -5.83
C SER A 47 -12.16 0.60 -4.87
N THR A 48 -11.14 0.26 -4.07
CA THR A 48 -10.51 1.18 -3.12
C THR A 48 -9.33 1.90 -3.74
N ILE A 49 -8.55 1.22 -4.59
CA ILE A 49 -7.34 1.79 -5.19
C ILE A 49 -7.64 2.65 -6.43
N TYR A 50 -8.53 2.19 -7.31
CA TYR A 50 -8.79 2.85 -8.61
C TYR A 50 -9.19 4.33 -8.49
N PRO A 51 -10.00 4.76 -7.50
CA PRO A 51 -10.29 6.18 -7.29
C PRO A 51 -9.06 7.02 -6.90
N ILE A 52 -8.05 6.43 -6.27
CA ILE A 52 -6.83 7.13 -5.82
C ILE A 52 -5.87 7.35 -7.00
N MET A 53 -5.95 6.53 -8.04
CA MET A 53 -5.10 6.63 -9.23
C MET A 53 -5.54 7.73 -10.21
N LYS A 54 -6.80 8.19 -10.14
CA LYS A 54 -7.32 9.28 -10.97
C LYS A 54 -6.77 10.63 -10.51
#